data_AF-A0A2I0IGK4-F1
#
_entry.id   AF-A0A2I0IGK4-F1
#
_cell.length_a   1.000
_cell.length_b   1.000
_cell.length_c   1.000
_cell.angle_alpha   90.00
_cell.angle_beta   90.00
_cell.angle_gamma   90.00
#
_symmetry.space_group_name_H-M   'P 1'
#
loop_
_entity.id
_entity.type
_entity.pdbx_description
1 polymer ?
#
loop_
_entity_poly.entity_id
_entity_poly.type
_entity_poly.pdbx_seq_one_letter_code
_entity_poly.pdbx_strand_id
1 'polypeptide(L)'
;MSSLVERLRARSDRRPVYNLDDSDDDGDFVSGKPRSGLDKIEKIVRDDAKENACQACGEENGTLLSCETCNYSFHPKCLLPPLKAPFPSNWRCPECVSPLNDIEKILDCEMRPTAADDSDASKLGSKQIFVKQYLVKWKGLSYLHCTWVPEKEFVKAFKSNPRLKTKVNNFHKQMGSNNNSEEDYVAIRPEWTTVDRIIASRRYDDEKEYFVKWKELSYDECYWEYESDISAFQPEIERFHAIQSRSHRQPVAKQKSSLKDSTDYKKKQKEFYHYEQSPEFLPGGSLHPYQLEGLNFLRFSWSKQTHVILADEMGLGKTIQSIAFLASLFEESLYPHLVVAPLSTLRNWEREFATWAPHMNVVMYVGSANARTIIREHEFYYPKSKNIKKKKSGQSYSESKQERIKFDVLLTSYEMINLDTASLKPIEWECMIVDEGHRLKNKDSKLFSSLKQYSSRHRVLLTGTPLQNNLDELFMLMHFLDAGKFGSLEEFQEEFRDINQEEQISRLHKMLAPHLLRRVKKDVMKELPPKKELILRVDLSSKQKEYYKAILTRNYQLLTRRGGAQISLINVVMELRKLCCHPYMLEGVEPEIEDPSESLKY
;
A
#
# COMPACT_ATOMS: atom_id res chain seq x y z
N MET A 1 14.93 17.22 24.11
CA MET A 1 15.51 15.87 23.98
C MET A 1 15.35 15.48 22.53
N SER A 2 16.46 15.37 21.79
CA SER A 2 16.38 15.03 20.36
C SER A 2 15.77 13.64 20.19
N SER A 3 14.79 13.55 19.30
CA SER A 3 14.12 12.29 19.01
C SER A 3 15.16 11.26 18.57
N LEU A 4 14.91 9.97 18.80
CA LEU A 4 15.81 8.90 18.36
C LEU A 4 16.14 9.03 16.85
N VAL A 5 15.18 9.57 16.07
CA VAL A 5 15.30 9.93 14.66
C VAL A 5 16.37 10.99 14.41
N GLU A 6 16.40 12.09 15.18
CA GLU A 6 17.43 13.13 15.05
C GLU A 6 18.83 12.62 15.41
N ARG A 7 18.92 11.69 16.37
CA ARG A 7 20.18 11.04 16.74
C ARG A 7 20.69 10.05 15.70
N LEU A 8 19.79 9.36 14.99
CA LEU A 8 20.15 8.50 13.85
C LEU A 8 20.59 9.34 12.65
N ARG A 9 19.95 10.48 12.37
CA ARG A 9 20.38 11.41 11.30
C ARG A 9 21.79 11.96 11.48
N ALA A 10 22.21 12.20 12.73
CA ALA A 10 23.57 12.67 13.01
C ALA A 10 24.66 11.62 12.71
N ARG A 11 24.29 10.35 12.47
CA ARG A 11 25.24 9.25 12.21
C ARG A 11 25.41 8.92 10.74
N SER A 12 24.42 9.21 9.88
CA SER A 12 24.47 8.83 8.46
C SER A 12 24.96 9.98 7.57
N ASP A 13 26.27 10.07 7.34
CA ASP A 13 26.85 10.94 6.30
C ASP A 13 26.69 10.35 4.88
N ARG A 14 25.60 9.60 4.63
CA ARG A 14 25.32 9.02 3.32
C ARG A 14 24.83 10.12 2.39
N ARG A 15 25.76 10.70 1.65
CA ARG A 15 25.47 11.51 0.46
C ARG A 15 25.20 10.59 -0.73
N PRO A 16 24.40 11.00 -1.73
CA PRO A 16 24.22 10.21 -2.93
C PRO A 16 25.59 9.81 -3.51
N VAL A 17 25.83 8.51 -3.61
CA VAL A 17 27.01 7.99 -4.31
C VAL A 17 26.71 8.11 -5.79
N TYR A 18 27.43 9.00 -6.47
CA TYR A 18 27.27 9.25 -7.90
C TYR A 18 27.73 8.03 -8.69
N ASN A 19 26.82 7.09 -8.95
CA ASN A 19 27.03 6.11 -10.01
C ASN A 19 26.72 6.80 -11.33
N LEU A 20 27.74 6.88 -12.19
CA LEU A 20 27.70 7.51 -13.50
C LEU A 20 26.87 6.73 -14.54
N ASP A 21 26.09 5.71 -14.13
CA ASP A 21 25.64 4.66 -15.05
C ASP A 21 24.13 4.32 -15.06
N ASP A 22 23.28 4.97 -14.24
CA ASP A 22 21.83 4.67 -14.28
C ASP A 22 21.05 5.74 -15.05
N SER A 23 20.97 5.54 -16.36
CA SER A 23 20.01 6.19 -17.26
C SER A 23 18.77 5.30 -17.36
N ASP A 24 17.81 5.45 -16.44
CA ASP A 24 16.45 4.92 -16.63
C ASP A 24 15.52 6.03 -17.16
N ASP A 25 15.03 5.78 -18.37
CA ASP A 25 14.09 6.59 -19.15
C ASP A 25 12.67 6.31 -18.62
N ASP A 26 12.19 7.11 -17.67
CA ASP A 26 10.80 7.07 -17.22
C ASP A 26 9.86 7.62 -18.31
N GLY A 27 9.31 6.70 -19.10
CA GLY A 27 8.27 6.97 -20.09
C GLY A 27 6.93 7.27 -19.43
N ASP A 28 6.67 8.54 -19.15
CA ASP A 28 5.31 9.05 -18.93
C ASP A 28 4.55 9.10 -20.27
N PHE A 29 3.73 8.08 -20.52
CA PHE A 29 2.75 8.08 -21.61
C PHE A 29 1.64 9.11 -21.32
N VAL A 30 1.79 10.31 -21.86
CA VAL A 30 0.67 11.22 -22.14
C VAL A 30 0.57 11.39 -23.65
N SER A 31 -0.53 10.91 -24.22
CA SER A 31 -0.86 10.99 -25.64
C SER A 31 -0.85 12.43 -26.15
N GLY A 32 0.16 12.77 -26.96
CA GLY A 32 0.23 14.03 -27.70
C GLY A 32 1.33 14.00 -28.76
N LYS A 33 0.92 13.99 -30.04
CA LYS A 33 1.63 14.20 -31.31
C LYS A 33 3.18 14.26 -31.33
N PRO A 34 3.86 13.61 -32.30
CA PRO A 34 5.32 13.58 -32.37
C PRO A 34 5.86 14.96 -32.69
N ARG A 35 6.62 15.56 -31.76
CA ARG A 35 7.51 16.68 -32.06
C ARG A 35 8.90 16.13 -32.32
N SER A 36 9.29 16.14 -33.59
CA SER A 36 10.68 15.98 -34.02
C SER A 36 11.45 17.26 -33.65
N GLY A 37 12.38 17.13 -32.71
CA GLY A 37 13.28 18.20 -32.31
C GLY A 37 14.18 17.71 -31.18
N LEU A 38 15.40 17.30 -31.53
CA LEU A 38 16.48 17.18 -30.55
C LEU A 38 16.75 18.59 -30.02
N ASP A 39 16.23 18.91 -28.84
CA ASP A 39 16.61 20.12 -28.11
C ASP A 39 18.11 20.03 -27.83
N LYS A 40 18.91 20.79 -28.61
CA LYS A 40 20.33 21.00 -28.33
C LYS A 40 20.41 21.68 -26.97
N ILE A 41 20.99 20.99 -25.99
CA ILE A 41 21.36 21.58 -24.70
C ILE A 41 22.29 22.77 -25.01
N GLU A 42 21.85 24.00 -24.73
CA GLU A 42 22.72 25.17 -24.78
C GLU A 42 23.85 24.97 -23.76
N LYS A 43 25.09 24.83 -24.25
CA LYS A 43 26.26 24.65 -23.38
C LYS A 43 26.47 25.91 -22.53
N ILE A 44 26.58 25.72 -21.22
CA ILE A 44 26.89 26.77 -20.27
C ILE A 44 28.32 27.27 -20.56
N VAL A 45 28.45 28.50 -21.05
CA VAL A 45 29.74 29.17 -21.21
C VAL A 45 30.14 29.74 -19.86
N ARG A 46 31.25 29.23 -19.32
CA ARG A 46 31.85 29.74 -18.08
C ARG A 46 33.11 30.51 -18.43
N ASP A 47 33.22 31.74 -17.95
CA ASP A 47 34.29 32.68 -18.31
C ASP A 47 35.66 32.28 -17.75
N ASP A 48 35.69 31.37 -16.78
CA ASP A 48 36.89 30.85 -16.10
C ASP A 48 37.39 29.51 -16.67
N ALA A 49 36.81 29.06 -17.79
CA ALA A 49 37.24 27.84 -18.45
C ALA A 49 38.63 28.02 -19.07
N LYS A 50 39.57 27.14 -18.70
CA LYS A 50 40.90 27.11 -19.33
C LYS A 50 40.79 26.47 -20.72
N GLU A 51 41.14 27.22 -21.76
CA GLU A 51 41.14 26.70 -23.14
C GLU A 51 42.14 25.55 -23.27
N ASN A 52 41.68 24.40 -23.82
CA ASN A 52 42.50 23.22 -24.09
C ASN A 52 43.31 22.65 -22.91
N ALA A 53 42.97 23.02 -21.67
CA ALA A 53 43.65 22.55 -20.48
C ALA A 53 42.65 21.92 -19.50
N CYS A 54 43.16 21.00 -18.67
CA CYS A 54 42.37 20.43 -17.60
C CYS A 54 42.05 21.49 -16.54
N GLN A 55 40.78 21.67 -16.19
CA GLN A 55 40.36 22.67 -15.20
C GLN A 55 41.01 22.43 -13.82
N ALA A 56 41.23 21.17 -13.44
CA ALA A 56 41.83 20.79 -12.16
C ALA A 56 43.36 21.05 -12.07
N CYS A 57 44.17 20.62 -13.04
CA CYS A 57 45.63 20.78 -12.97
C CYS A 57 46.19 21.93 -13.83
N GLY A 58 45.40 22.49 -14.77
CA GLY A 58 45.84 23.56 -15.68
C GLY A 58 46.79 23.11 -16.78
N GLU A 59 47.02 21.81 -16.96
CA GLU A 59 47.91 21.26 -17.99
C GLU A 59 47.11 20.86 -19.24
N GLU A 60 47.72 21.06 -20.41
CA GLU A 60 47.19 20.67 -21.73
C GLU A 60 47.54 19.22 -22.12
N ASN A 61 48.41 18.58 -21.33
CA ASN A 61 49.00 17.28 -21.66
C ASN A 61 48.10 16.12 -21.19
N GLY A 62 47.39 15.48 -22.13
CA GLY A 62 46.70 14.21 -21.87
C GLY A 62 45.36 14.07 -22.58
N THR A 63 44.65 12.97 -22.29
CA THR A 63 43.27 12.78 -22.77
C THR A 63 42.33 13.64 -21.93
N LEU A 64 41.81 14.72 -22.53
CA LEU A 64 40.83 15.60 -21.91
C LEU A 64 39.41 15.09 -22.15
N LEU A 65 38.62 15.04 -21.07
CA LEU A 65 37.20 14.70 -21.10
C LEU A 65 36.39 16.00 -21.04
N SER A 66 35.69 16.31 -22.13
CA SER A 66 34.86 17.52 -22.22
C SER A 66 33.48 17.29 -21.61
N CYS A 67 33.01 18.23 -20.80
CA CYS A 67 31.66 18.19 -20.25
C CYS A 67 30.61 18.36 -21.35
N GLU A 68 29.52 17.61 -21.27
CA GLU A 68 28.39 17.74 -22.21
C GLU A 68 27.67 19.09 -22.05
N THR A 69 27.57 19.58 -20.81
CA THR A 69 26.71 20.72 -20.43
C THR A 69 27.45 22.05 -20.24
N CYS A 70 28.79 22.07 -20.22
CA CYS A 70 29.57 23.30 -20.13
C CYS A 70 30.88 23.24 -20.94
N ASN A 71 31.61 24.34 -20.99
CA ASN A 71 32.90 24.45 -21.68
C ASN A 71 34.11 23.93 -20.88
N TYR A 72 33.93 23.26 -19.73
CA TYR A 72 35.04 22.70 -18.96
C TYR A 72 35.53 21.35 -19.51
N SER A 73 36.83 21.12 -19.37
CA SER A 73 37.50 19.85 -19.67
C SER A 73 38.35 19.38 -18.49
N PHE A 74 38.38 18.07 -18.23
CA PHE A 74 39.15 17.48 -17.13
C PHE A 74 39.95 16.26 -17.59
N HIS A 75 41.11 16.01 -16.97
CA HIS A 75 41.78 14.72 -17.09
C HIS A 75 41.04 13.66 -16.26
N PRO A 76 40.81 12.44 -16.78
CA PRO A 76 40.19 11.34 -16.02
C PRO A 76 40.88 11.02 -14.69
N LYS A 77 42.21 11.22 -14.63
CA LYS A 77 43.04 11.03 -13.42
C LYS A 77 42.91 12.16 -12.40
N CYS A 78 42.48 13.34 -12.83
CA CYS A 78 42.30 14.52 -11.97
C CYS A 78 40.88 14.62 -11.40
N LEU A 79 40.00 13.65 -11.73
CA LEU A 79 38.68 13.51 -11.13
C LEU A 79 38.81 12.73 -9.81
N LEU A 80 37.99 13.07 -8.83
CA LEU A 80 37.89 12.37 -7.55
C LEU A 80 36.45 11.85 -7.39
N PRO A 81 36.21 10.52 -7.48
CA PRO A 81 37.19 9.46 -7.76
C PRO A 81 37.65 9.45 -9.24
N PRO A 82 38.86 8.93 -9.54
CA PRO A 82 39.40 8.91 -10.90
C PRO A 82 38.60 7.97 -11.80
N LEU A 83 38.16 8.47 -12.96
CA LEU A 83 37.38 7.71 -13.93
C LEU A 83 38.29 6.71 -14.67
N LYS A 84 37.86 5.43 -14.70
CA LYS A 84 38.51 4.36 -15.47
C LYS A 84 37.78 4.18 -16.80
N ALA A 85 38.51 3.92 -17.88
CA ALA A 85 37.92 3.67 -19.21
C ALA A 85 37.07 2.38 -19.23
N PRO A 86 36.02 2.28 -20.08
CA PRO A 86 35.59 3.23 -21.11
C PRO A 86 34.82 4.44 -20.55
N PHE A 87 34.99 5.61 -21.19
CA PHE A 87 34.33 6.84 -20.75
C PHE A 87 32.94 6.99 -21.39
N PRO A 88 31.90 7.33 -20.62
CA PRO A 88 30.54 7.51 -21.13
C PRO A 88 30.46 8.73 -22.08
N SER A 89 29.68 8.64 -23.15
CA SER A 89 29.52 9.71 -24.15
C SER A 89 28.78 10.95 -23.63
N ASN A 90 28.05 10.81 -22.52
CA ASN A 90 27.22 11.80 -21.85
C ASN A 90 27.83 12.29 -20.51
N TRP A 91 29.16 12.32 -20.40
CA TRP A 91 29.84 12.71 -19.17
C TRP A 91 29.64 14.19 -18.81
N ARG A 92 29.42 14.46 -17.50
CA ARG A 92 29.27 15.80 -16.94
C ARG A 92 30.32 16.05 -15.86
N CYS A 93 30.88 17.25 -15.84
CA CYS A 93 31.93 17.60 -14.87
C CYS A 93 31.38 17.75 -13.44
N PRO A 94 32.22 17.63 -12.39
CA PRO A 94 31.80 17.75 -10.98
C PRO A 94 31.06 19.06 -10.67
N GLU A 95 31.39 20.10 -11.42
CA GLU A 95 30.78 21.43 -11.33
C GLU A 95 29.40 21.54 -12.00
N CYS A 96 29.08 20.64 -12.93
CA CYS A 96 27.77 20.52 -13.56
C CYS A 96 26.91 19.42 -12.94
N VAL A 97 27.54 18.44 -12.28
CA VAL A 97 26.88 17.46 -11.41
C VAL A 97 26.59 18.15 -10.07
N SER A 98 25.57 19.03 -10.06
CA SER A 98 25.04 19.51 -8.79
C SER A 98 24.28 18.35 -8.13
N PRO A 99 24.56 18.03 -6.84
CA PRO A 99 23.74 17.07 -6.08
C PRO A 99 22.26 17.41 -6.17
N LEU A 100 21.94 18.71 -6.31
CA LEU A 100 20.57 19.24 -6.37
C LEU A 100 19.79 18.85 -7.63
N ASN A 101 20.42 18.19 -8.61
CA ASN A 101 19.71 17.61 -9.75
C ASN A 101 18.91 16.36 -9.39
N ASP A 102 19.34 15.64 -8.34
CA ASP A 102 18.70 14.40 -7.86
C ASP A 102 17.79 14.65 -6.65
N ILE A 103 17.22 15.85 -6.56
CA ILE A 103 16.21 16.16 -5.54
C ILE A 103 14.87 15.55 -5.92
N GLU A 104 14.36 14.69 -5.05
CA GLU A 104 13.00 14.17 -5.16
C GLU A 104 12.00 15.21 -4.65
N LYS A 105 12.16 15.73 -3.43
CA LYS A 105 11.21 16.67 -2.81
C LYS A 105 11.92 17.67 -1.88
N ILE A 106 11.34 18.87 -1.76
CA ILE A 106 11.68 19.85 -0.72
C ILE A 106 10.62 19.70 0.36
N LEU A 107 11.06 19.42 1.59
CA LEU A 107 10.18 19.07 2.71
C LEU A 107 9.94 20.26 3.63
N ASP A 108 10.95 21.09 3.83
CA ASP A 108 10.87 22.20 4.78
C ASP A 108 11.85 23.33 4.44
N CYS A 109 11.65 24.47 5.08
CA CYS A 109 12.48 25.64 4.96
C CYS A 109 12.59 26.36 6.32
N GLU A 110 13.81 26.44 6.85
CA GLU A 110 14.09 27.08 8.14
C GLU A 110 15.30 28.03 8.05
N MET A 111 15.33 29.04 8.92
CA MET A 111 16.51 29.87 9.13
C MET A 111 17.41 29.21 10.18
N ARG A 112 18.58 28.70 9.76
CA ARG A 112 19.49 27.96 10.65
C ARG A 112 20.85 28.67 10.78
N PRO A 113 21.46 28.67 11.98
CA PRO A 113 22.79 29.23 12.17
C PRO A 113 23.83 28.37 11.44
N THR A 114 24.63 28.97 10.58
CA THR A 114 25.75 28.29 9.89
C THR A 114 27.07 28.83 10.44
N ALA A 115 28.05 27.95 10.66
CA ALA A 115 29.41 28.37 10.99
C ALA A 115 30.00 29.13 9.79
N ALA A 116 30.63 30.28 10.04
CA ALA A 116 31.27 31.05 8.98
C ALA A 116 32.40 30.20 8.34
N ASP A 117 32.45 30.14 7.01
CA ASP A 117 33.52 29.50 6.27
C ASP A 117 34.89 30.01 6.76
N ASP A 118 35.85 29.09 6.96
CA ASP A 118 37.20 29.29 7.52
C ASP A 118 38.14 30.14 6.62
N SER A 119 37.74 31.36 6.24
CA SER A 119 38.62 32.29 5.51
C SER A 119 38.92 33.60 6.23
N ASP A 120 38.35 33.85 7.41
CA ASP A 120 38.56 35.11 8.16
C ASP A 120 38.70 34.90 9.68
N ALA A 121 39.60 33.98 10.08
CA ALA A 121 39.92 33.69 11.47
C ALA A 121 40.78 34.77 12.16
N SER A 122 40.46 36.06 12.00
CA SER A 122 41.19 37.14 12.70
C SER A 122 40.35 38.27 13.30
N LYS A 123 39.01 38.18 13.30
CA LYS A 123 38.17 39.10 14.11
C LYS A 123 37.09 38.35 14.88
N LEU A 124 37.39 38.11 16.16
CA LEU A 124 36.51 37.48 17.12
C LEU A 124 35.30 38.38 17.42
N GLY A 125 34.13 37.92 17.01
CA GLY A 125 32.82 38.39 17.41
C GLY A 125 31.81 37.43 16.82
N SER A 126 31.28 36.52 17.64
CA SER A 126 30.36 35.45 17.29
C SER A 126 29.07 35.95 16.65
N LYS A 127 29.12 36.33 15.36
CA LYS A 127 27.94 36.54 14.54
C LYS A 127 27.58 35.18 13.93
N GLN A 128 26.71 34.45 14.61
CA GLN A 128 26.01 33.31 13.99
C GLN A 128 25.22 33.87 12.81
N ILE A 129 25.65 33.55 11.59
CA ILE A 129 24.93 33.97 10.39
C ILE A 129 23.78 32.97 10.22
N PHE A 130 22.54 33.45 10.39
CA PHE A 130 21.36 32.67 10.07
C PHE A 130 21.19 32.66 8.55
N VAL A 131 21.30 31.48 7.96
CA VAL A 131 21.12 31.26 6.52
C VAL A 131 19.85 30.45 6.33
N LYS A 132 19.06 30.82 5.32
CA LYS A 132 17.91 30.04 4.90
C LYS A 132 18.38 28.70 4.36
N GLN A 133 17.91 27.61 4.94
CA GLN A 133 18.22 26.25 4.53
C GLN A 133 16.93 25.53 4.16
N TYR A 134 17.02 24.64 3.18
CA TYR A 134 15.92 23.78 2.74
C TYR A 134 16.20 22.34 3.15
N LEU A 135 15.20 21.66 3.73
CA LEU A 135 15.27 20.24 4.00
C LEU A 135 14.91 19.47 2.73
N VAL A 136 15.84 18.64 2.26
CA VAL A 136 15.77 17.99 0.96
C VAL A 136 15.66 16.48 1.12
N LYS A 137 14.71 15.87 0.41
CA LYS A 137 14.65 14.42 0.15
C LYS A 137 15.33 14.12 -1.19
N TRP A 138 16.31 13.23 -1.15
CA TRP A 138 17.08 12.79 -2.32
C TRP A 138 16.42 11.62 -3.03
N LYS A 139 16.55 11.55 -4.35
CA LYS A 139 16.09 10.41 -5.14
C LYS A 139 16.88 9.15 -4.76
N GLY A 140 16.19 8.01 -4.69
CA GLY A 140 16.81 6.71 -4.41
C GLY A 140 17.29 6.51 -2.96
N LEU A 141 17.01 7.46 -2.05
CA LEU A 141 17.37 7.38 -0.64
C LEU A 141 16.13 7.53 0.25
N SER A 142 16.18 6.93 1.43
CA SER A 142 15.12 7.01 2.43
C SER A 142 15.05 8.38 3.12
N TYR A 143 13.98 8.59 3.88
CA TYR A 143 13.78 9.81 4.69
C TYR A 143 14.79 9.97 5.85
N LEU A 144 15.64 8.96 6.12
CA LEU A 144 16.75 9.10 7.07
C LEU A 144 17.85 10.00 6.53
N HIS A 145 18.09 9.98 5.21
CA HIS A 145 19.18 10.72 4.58
C HIS A 145 18.77 12.11 4.12
N CYS A 146 17.63 12.63 4.60
CA CYS A 146 17.23 14.00 4.32
C CYS A 146 18.20 14.98 4.99
N THR A 147 18.76 15.91 4.19
CA THR A 147 19.75 16.87 4.65
C THR A 147 19.29 18.30 4.44
N TRP A 148 19.78 19.19 5.29
CA TRP A 148 19.59 20.63 5.13
C TRP A 148 20.61 21.21 4.17
N VAL A 149 20.12 21.88 3.13
CA VAL A 149 20.93 22.47 2.08
C VAL A 149 20.76 23.99 2.09
N PRO A 150 21.83 24.79 2.15
CA PRO A 150 21.74 26.25 2.10
C PRO A 150 21.15 26.79 0.80
N GLU A 151 20.36 27.87 0.88
CA GLU A 151 19.78 28.56 -0.28
C GLU A 151 20.85 28.99 -1.31
N LYS A 152 22.06 29.32 -0.85
CA LYS A 152 23.19 29.66 -1.72
C LYS A 152 23.48 28.56 -2.75
N GLU A 153 23.34 27.29 -2.37
CA GLU A 153 23.56 26.16 -3.29
C GLU A 153 22.42 26.03 -4.30
N PHE A 154 21.17 26.25 -3.89
CA PHE A 154 20.03 26.31 -4.81
C PHE A 154 20.19 27.43 -5.83
N VAL A 155 20.64 28.62 -5.40
CA VAL A 155 20.87 29.76 -6.30
C VAL A 155 21.96 29.45 -7.32
N LYS A 156 23.03 28.75 -6.93
CA LYS A 156 24.05 28.26 -7.86
C LYS A 156 23.44 27.23 -8.84
N ALA A 157 22.65 26.29 -8.34
CA ALA A 157 22.04 25.23 -9.15
C ALA A 157 20.90 25.72 -10.07
N PHE A 158 20.23 26.83 -9.78
CA PHE A 158 19.23 27.42 -10.69
C PHE A 158 19.82 27.81 -12.04
N LYS A 159 21.11 28.16 -12.08
CA LYS A 159 21.82 28.49 -13.33
C LYS A 159 21.98 27.26 -14.23
N SER A 160 22.20 26.09 -13.63
CA SER A 160 22.34 24.81 -14.35
C SER A 160 21.02 24.10 -14.61
N ASN A 161 20.01 24.30 -13.75
CA ASN A 161 18.72 23.62 -13.84
C ASN A 161 17.54 24.56 -13.53
N PRO A 162 16.94 25.18 -14.55
CA PRO A 162 15.80 26.08 -14.38
C PRO A 162 14.56 25.41 -13.77
N ARG A 163 14.39 24.08 -13.91
CA ARG A 163 13.24 23.35 -13.33
C ARG A 163 13.27 23.38 -11.80
N LEU A 164 14.45 23.41 -11.20
CA LEU A 164 14.61 23.50 -9.75
C LEU A 164 14.06 24.82 -9.20
N LYS A 165 14.20 25.92 -9.96
CA LYS A 165 13.63 27.23 -9.61
C LYS A 165 12.11 27.18 -9.55
N THR A 166 11.48 26.54 -10.53
CA THR A 166 10.02 26.33 -10.53
C THR A 166 9.57 25.48 -9.34
N LYS A 167 10.33 24.44 -8.99
CA LYS A 167 10.04 23.56 -7.84
C LYS A 167 10.08 24.32 -6.51
N VAL A 168 11.11 25.16 -6.29
CA VAL A 168 11.22 26.01 -5.10
C VAL A 168 10.09 27.05 -5.05
N ASN A 169 9.75 27.67 -6.17
CA ASN A 169 8.64 28.63 -6.23
C ASN A 169 7.29 27.98 -5.93
N ASN A 170 7.04 26.77 -6.44
CA ASN A 170 5.83 26.01 -6.14
C ASN A 170 5.75 25.63 -4.66
N PHE A 171 6.88 25.22 -4.07
CA PHE A 171 6.97 24.96 -2.63
C PHE A 171 6.61 26.20 -1.79
N HIS A 172 7.17 27.38 -2.12
CA HIS A 172 6.82 28.61 -1.40
C HIS A 172 5.33 28.98 -1.55
N LYS A 173 4.71 28.75 -2.71
CA LYS A 173 3.26 28.98 -2.90
C LYS A 173 2.43 28.05 -2.00
N GLN A 174 2.80 26.77 -1.91
CA GLN A 174 2.11 25.80 -1.05
C GLN A 174 2.26 26.15 0.43
N MET A 175 3.46 26.54 0.86
CA MET A 175 3.74 26.92 2.25
C MET A 175 2.98 28.20 2.64
N GLY A 176 2.88 29.18 1.73
CA GLY A 176 2.10 30.40 1.95
C GLY A 176 0.59 30.17 2.11
N SER A 177 0.03 29.10 1.53
CA SER A 177 -1.39 28.73 1.71
C SER A 177 -1.65 27.91 2.97
N ASN A 178 -0.66 27.19 3.49
CA ASN A 178 -0.80 26.33 4.69
C ASN A 178 -0.58 27.07 6.02
N ASN A 179 -0.02 28.28 6.01
CA ASN A 179 0.26 29.05 7.23
C ASN A 179 -0.99 29.56 7.98
N ASN A 180 -2.21 29.31 7.48
CA ASN A 180 -3.45 29.67 8.18
C ASN A 180 -3.91 28.61 9.22
N SER A 181 -3.24 27.47 9.31
CA SER A 181 -3.49 26.46 10.34
C SER A 181 -2.19 26.17 11.10
N GLU A 182 -1.97 26.85 12.23
CA GLU A 182 -0.83 26.66 13.14
C GLU A 182 -0.82 25.28 13.85
N GLU A 183 -1.68 24.34 13.47
CA GLU A 183 -1.72 22.99 14.05
C GLU A 183 -0.90 22.00 13.19
N ASP A 184 0.25 21.60 13.74
CA ASP A 184 1.02 20.36 13.44
C ASP A 184 1.59 20.16 12.01
N TYR A 185 2.25 21.16 11.42
CA TYR A 185 3.14 20.87 10.27
C TYR A 185 4.43 20.17 10.73
N VAL A 186 4.49 18.85 10.56
CA VAL A 186 5.70 18.04 10.79
C VAL A 186 6.32 17.67 9.44
N ALA A 187 7.48 18.25 9.11
CA ALA A 187 8.15 18.06 7.83
C ALA A 187 8.51 16.59 7.50
N ILE A 188 8.89 15.82 8.53
CA ILE A 188 9.10 14.37 8.42
C ILE A 188 8.41 13.69 9.59
N ARG A 189 7.36 12.93 9.28
CA ARG A 189 6.67 12.13 10.28
C ARG A 189 7.62 11.06 10.85
N PRO A 190 7.67 10.86 12.18
CA PRO A 190 8.54 9.85 12.81
C PRO A 190 8.36 8.44 12.23
N GLU A 191 7.15 8.12 11.80
CA GLU A 191 6.77 6.83 11.19
C GLU A 191 7.57 6.56 9.91
N TRP A 192 7.85 7.58 9.08
CA TRP A 192 8.57 7.43 7.81
C TRP A 192 10.05 7.07 7.96
N THR A 193 10.58 7.21 9.18
CA THR A 193 11.96 6.82 9.55
C THR A 193 11.99 5.56 10.41
N THR A 194 10.83 4.96 10.66
CA THR A 194 10.72 3.73 11.44
C THR A 194 10.58 2.54 10.48
N VAL A 195 11.43 1.53 10.67
CA VAL A 195 11.36 0.30 9.88
C VAL A 195 10.03 -0.41 10.18
N ASP A 196 9.29 -0.75 9.12
CA ASP A 196 8.11 -1.59 9.19
C ASP A 196 8.48 -3.06 8.96
N ARG A 197 9.28 -3.31 7.92
CA ARG A 197 9.68 -4.64 7.49
C ARG A 197 10.96 -4.62 6.69
N ILE A 198 11.74 -5.69 6.82
CA ILE A 198 12.84 -6.00 5.91
C ILE A 198 12.37 -7.01 4.87
N ILE A 199 12.53 -6.66 3.61
CA ILE A 199 12.01 -7.40 2.47
C ILE A 199 13.07 -8.38 1.94
N ALA A 200 14.30 -7.91 1.76
CA ALA A 200 15.42 -8.65 1.18
C ALA A 200 16.76 -8.25 1.82
N SER A 201 17.80 -9.07 1.59
CA SER A 201 19.15 -8.80 2.07
C SER A 201 20.16 -9.12 0.97
N ARG A 202 21.16 -8.26 0.78
CA ARG A 202 22.30 -8.49 -0.12
C ARG A 202 23.62 -8.22 0.62
N ARG A 203 24.70 -8.83 0.14
CA ARG A 203 26.06 -8.64 0.67
C ARG A 203 26.91 -8.04 -0.43
N TYR A 204 27.57 -6.94 -0.13
CA TYR A 204 28.51 -6.27 -1.03
C TYR A 204 29.74 -5.88 -0.23
N ASP A 205 30.92 -6.34 -0.66
CA ASP A 205 32.22 -5.94 -0.08
C ASP A 205 32.29 -6.00 1.46
N ASP A 206 31.94 -7.15 2.04
CA ASP A 206 31.84 -7.44 3.48
C ASP A 206 30.77 -6.67 4.29
N GLU A 207 30.06 -5.71 3.68
CA GLU A 207 28.93 -5.01 4.29
C GLU A 207 27.58 -5.65 3.87
N LYS A 208 26.64 -5.71 4.82
CA LYS A 208 25.27 -6.19 4.57
C LYS A 208 24.35 -5.01 4.35
N GLU A 209 23.59 -5.08 3.26
CA GLU A 209 22.49 -4.17 2.99
C GLU A 209 21.15 -4.92 3.05
N TYR A 210 20.17 -4.23 3.58
CA TYR A 210 18.80 -4.70 3.72
C TYR A 210 17.87 -3.81 2.90
N PHE A 211 16.92 -4.42 2.21
CA PHE A 211 15.88 -3.70 1.50
C PHE A 211 14.71 -3.45 2.45
N VAL A 212 14.52 -2.18 2.79
CA VAL A 212 13.70 -1.75 3.94
C VAL A 212 12.38 -1.14 3.45
N LYS A 213 11.29 -1.59 4.04
CA LYS A 213 9.97 -0.96 4.00
C LYS A 213 9.80 -0.09 5.24
N TRP A 214 9.35 1.15 5.03
CA TRP A 214 9.09 2.13 6.08
C TRP A 214 7.62 2.17 6.49
N LYS A 215 7.32 2.51 7.75
CA LYS A 215 5.93 2.59 8.24
C LYS A 215 5.16 3.69 7.51
N GLU A 216 3.90 3.41 7.24
CA GLU A 216 2.95 4.26 6.48
C GLU A 216 3.34 4.58 5.02
N LEU A 217 4.51 4.16 4.54
CA LEU A 217 4.94 4.37 3.15
C LEU A 217 4.62 3.17 2.25
N SER A 218 4.43 3.46 0.96
CA SER A 218 4.18 2.46 -0.08
C SER A 218 5.43 1.59 -0.30
N TYR A 219 5.26 0.44 -0.96
CA TYR A 219 6.40 -0.34 -1.44
C TYR A 219 7.24 0.41 -2.49
N ASP A 220 6.68 1.44 -3.12
CA ASP A 220 7.40 2.34 -4.04
C ASP A 220 8.59 3.05 -3.39
N GLU A 221 8.52 3.29 -2.08
CA GLU A 221 9.53 4.03 -1.32
C GLU A 221 10.35 3.09 -0.43
N CYS A 222 10.65 1.87 -0.92
CA CYS A 222 11.59 0.97 -0.27
C CYS A 222 13.00 1.23 -0.78
N TYR A 223 13.98 1.23 0.13
CA TYR A 223 15.37 1.56 -0.18
C TYR A 223 16.32 0.54 0.44
N TRP A 224 17.51 0.42 -0.15
CA TRP A 224 18.60 -0.42 0.39
C TRP A 224 19.38 0.36 1.44
N GLU A 225 19.42 -0.15 2.66
CA GLU A 225 20.11 0.45 3.79
C GLU A 225 21.15 -0.47 4.41
N TYR A 226 22.24 0.10 4.91
CA TYR A 226 23.30 -0.66 5.56
C TYR A 226 22.87 -1.16 6.95
N GLU A 227 23.41 -2.30 7.38
CA GLU A 227 23.17 -2.87 8.72
C GLU A 227 23.48 -1.86 9.85
N SER A 228 24.46 -0.97 9.65
CA SER A 228 24.81 0.11 10.60
C SER A 228 23.68 1.11 10.83
N ASP A 229 23.00 1.55 9.77
CA ASP A 229 21.96 2.59 9.81
C ASP A 229 20.66 2.08 10.45
N ILE A 230 20.37 0.79 10.27
CA ILE A 230 19.17 0.14 10.80
C ILE A 230 19.41 -0.66 12.08
N SER A 231 20.60 -0.59 12.66
CA SER A 231 20.98 -1.34 13.87
C SER A 231 20.04 -1.11 15.07
N ALA A 232 19.33 0.02 15.12
CA ALA A 232 18.31 0.30 16.13
C ALA A 232 17.05 -0.59 16.00
N PHE A 233 16.81 -1.20 14.83
CA PHE A 233 15.65 -2.02 14.48
C PHE A 233 16.02 -3.50 14.39
N GLN A 234 16.77 -3.98 15.38
CA GLN A 234 17.19 -5.38 15.48
C GLN A 234 16.02 -6.38 15.52
N PRO A 235 14.88 -6.11 16.20
CA PRO A 235 13.75 -7.03 16.21
C PRO A 235 13.20 -7.34 14.80
N GLU A 236 13.17 -6.34 13.92
CA GLU A 236 12.72 -6.47 12.54
C GLU A 236 13.70 -7.31 11.70
N ILE A 237 15.01 -7.16 11.95
CA ILE A 237 16.08 -7.97 11.34
C ILE A 237 15.95 -9.44 11.78
N GLU A 238 15.77 -9.68 13.08
CA GLU A 238 15.57 -11.02 13.62
C GLU A 238 14.31 -11.69 13.08
N ARG A 239 13.21 -10.93 12.97
CA ARG A 239 11.97 -11.41 12.34
C ARG A 239 12.19 -11.83 10.89
N PHE A 240 12.93 -11.05 10.12
CA PHE A 240 13.28 -11.38 8.75
C PHE A 240 14.09 -12.68 8.66
N HIS A 241 15.12 -12.84 9.49
CA HIS A 241 15.92 -14.08 9.54
C HIS A 241 15.08 -15.28 10.00
N ALA A 242 14.16 -15.09 10.94
CA ALA A 242 13.24 -16.13 11.37
C ALA A 242 12.38 -16.61 10.20
N ILE A 243 11.81 -15.69 9.40
CA ILE A 243 11.03 -16.02 8.19
C ILE A 243 11.92 -16.71 7.15
N GLN A 244 13.12 -16.21 6.88
CA GLN A 244 14.04 -16.86 5.93
C GLN A 244 14.44 -18.27 6.37
N SER A 245 14.65 -18.49 7.67
CA SER A 245 15.03 -19.82 8.20
C SER A 245 13.92 -20.87 7.99
N ARG A 246 12.64 -20.45 7.91
CA ARG A 246 11.51 -21.34 7.56
C ARG A 246 11.64 -21.89 6.15
N SER A 247 12.34 -21.19 5.25
CA SER A 247 12.69 -21.68 3.91
C SER A 247 13.56 -22.94 3.94
N HIS A 248 14.38 -23.11 4.98
CA HIS A 248 15.31 -24.24 5.11
C HIS A 248 14.76 -25.41 5.93
N ARG A 249 13.71 -25.19 6.74
CA ARG A 249 12.97 -26.29 7.34
C ARG A 249 12.13 -26.96 6.25
N GLN A 250 12.56 -28.14 5.80
CA GLN A 250 11.67 -29.02 5.04
C GLN A 250 10.45 -29.32 5.92
N PRO A 251 9.23 -29.34 5.37
CA PRO A 251 8.13 -29.97 6.07
C PRO A 251 8.54 -31.42 6.35
N VAL A 252 8.60 -31.79 7.63
CA VAL A 252 9.08 -33.08 8.15
C VAL A 252 8.31 -34.30 7.57
N ALA A 253 7.24 -34.06 6.81
CA ALA A 253 6.41 -35.10 6.21
C ALA A 253 6.94 -35.75 4.92
N LYS A 254 8.01 -35.27 4.27
CA LYS A 254 8.46 -35.79 2.95
C LYS A 254 9.74 -36.65 2.93
N GLN A 255 10.29 -37.05 4.07
CA GLN A 255 11.41 -38.01 4.12
C GLN A 255 11.04 -39.29 4.86
N LYS A 256 10.16 -40.09 4.24
CA LYS A 256 10.15 -41.57 4.21
C LYS A 256 8.79 -42.05 3.68
N SER A 257 8.66 -42.18 2.37
CA SER A 257 7.87 -43.27 1.78
C SER A 257 8.19 -43.42 0.30
N SER A 258 8.81 -44.55 0.00
CA SER A 258 8.94 -45.16 -1.31
C SER A 258 7.56 -45.35 -1.95
N LEU A 259 7.32 -44.69 -3.08
CA LEU A 259 6.60 -45.12 -4.31
C LEU A 259 5.40 -46.12 -4.27
N LYS A 260 4.74 -46.39 -3.14
CA LYS A 260 3.51 -47.21 -3.08
C LYS A 260 2.36 -46.67 -2.22
N ASP A 261 2.52 -45.54 -1.53
CA ASP A 261 1.51 -45.00 -0.59
C ASP A 261 0.83 -43.69 -1.04
N SER A 262 0.69 -43.41 -2.34
CA SER A 262 -0.02 -42.18 -2.77
C SER A 262 -1.53 -42.21 -2.49
N THR A 263 -2.08 -43.36 -2.08
CA THR A 263 -3.49 -43.55 -1.75
C THR A 263 -3.81 -43.42 -0.25
N ASP A 264 -2.82 -43.48 0.64
CA ASP A 264 -3.06 -43.48 2.10
C ASP A 264 -2.82 -42.13 2.80
N TYR A 265 -2.07 -41.19 2.19
CA TYR A 265 -1.94 -39.83 2.75
C TYR A 265 -3.22 -38.98 2.63
N LYS A 266 -4.16 -39.36 1.74
CA LYS A 266 -5.49 -38.73 1.66
C LYS A 266 -6.45 -39.20 2.77
N LYS A 267 -6.10 -40.24 3.54
CA LYS A 267 -7.01 -40.92 4.49
C LYS A 267 -6.82 -40.58 5.97
N LYS A 268 -5.83 -39.76 6.34
CA LYS A 268 -5.73 -39.19 7.69
C LYS A 268 -5.99 -37.69 7.65
N GLN A 269 -7.22 -37.31 7.31
CA GLN A 269 -7.75 -36.02 7.80
C GLN A 269 -7.65 -36.11 9.33
N LYS A 270 -6.80 -35.30 9.96
CA LYS A 270 -6.76 -35.22 11.42
C LYS A 270 -8.19 -34.97 11.88
N GLU A 271 -8.67 -35.81 12.80
CA GLU A 271 -9.99 -35.63 13.42
C GLU A 271 -10.12 -34.20 13.92
N PHE A 272 -11.31 -33.63 13.73
CA PHE A 272 -11.63 -32.28 14.18
C PHE A 272 -11.28 -32.13 15.67
N TYR A 273 -10.31 -31.29 15.96
CA TYR A 273 -9.96 -30.91 17.33
C TYR A 273 -10.82 -29.73 17.77
N HIS A 274 -11.66 -29.94 18.77
CA HIS A 274 -12.48 -28.91 19.38
C HIS A 274 -11.67 -28.14 20.42
N TYR A 275 -11.60 -26.82 20.28
CA TYR A 275 -10.92 -25.97 21.25
C TYR A 275 -11.91 -25.59 22.36
N GLU A 276 -11.66 -26.08 23.58
CA GLU A 276 -12.43 -25.70 24.78
C GLU A 276 -11.97 -24.36 25.37
N GLN A 277 -10.71 -23.99 25.12
CA GLN A 277 -10.10 -22.75 25.58
C GLN A 277 -9.45 -21.99 24.42
N SER A 278 -9.15 -20.72 24.65
CA SER A 278 -8.43 -19.91 23.66
C SER A 278 -7.08 -20.54 23.32
N PRO A 279 -6.74 -20.73 22.03
CA PRO A 279 -5.47 -21.37 21.66
C PRO A 279 -4.24 -20.58 22.12
N GLU A 280 -3.23 -21.29 22.64
CA GLU A 280 -2.00 -20.68 23.19
C GLU A 280 -1.14 -19.95 22.15
N PHE A 281 -1.27 -20.30 20.86
CA PHE A 281 -0.52 -19.66 19.78
C PHE A 281 -1.02 -18.25 19.43
N LEU A 282 -2.11 -17.77 20.05
CA LEU A 282 -2.66 -16.43 19.86
C LEU A 282 -2.18 -15.49 20.98
N PRO A 283 -1.14 -14.68 20.77
CA PRO A 283 -0.63 -13.75 21.80
C PRO A 283 -1.54 -12.53 22.04
N GLY A 284 -2.52 -12.28 21.16
CA GLY A 284 -3.40 -11.10 21.21
C GLY A 284 -4.40 -11.07 22.38
N GLY A 285 -4.45 -12.14 23.19
CA GLY A 285 -5.33 -12.27 24.35
C GLY A 285 -6.27 -13.48 24.24
N SER A 286 -7.27 -13.53 25.11
CA SER A 286 -8.29 -14.58 25.10
C SER A 286 -9.47 -14.21 24.20
N LEU A 287 -9.90 -15.15 23.36
CA LEU A 287 -11.14 -15.05 22.59
C LEU A 287 -12.34 -15.11 23.53
N HIS A 288 -13.39 -14.34 23.22
CA HIS A 288 -14.67 -14.52 23.90
C HIS A 288 -15.27 -15.91 23.60
N PRO A 289 -16.14 -16.46 24.47
CA PRO A 289 -16.73 -17.79 24.26
C PRO A 289 -17.41 -17.95 22.89
N TYR A 290 -18.17 -16.95 22.45
CA TYR A 290 -18.79 -16.97 21.13
C TYR A 290 -17.74 -16.89 20.00
N GLN A 291 -16.62 -16.19 20.18
CA GLN A 291 -15.56 -16.17 19.17
C GLN A 291 -14.88 -17.54 19.05
N LEU A 292 -14.71 -18.25 20.17
CA LEU A 292 -14.20 -19.62 20.21
C LEU A 292 -15.15 -20.61 19.51
N GLU A 293 -16.46 -20.50 19.75
CA GLU A 293 -17.46 -21.25 18.98
C GLU A 293 -17.37 -20.96 17.48
N GLY A 294 -17.14 -19.71 17.10
CA GLY A 294 -16.94 -19.30 15.70
C GLY A 294 -15.70 -19.95 15.09
N LEU A 295 -14.58 -19.95 15.81
CA LEU A 295 -13.35 -20.65 15.42
C LEU A 295 -13.61 -22.16 15.24
N ASN A 296 -14.28 -22.79 16.21
CA ASN A 296 -14.62 -24.20 16.17
C ASN A 296 -15.54 -24.54 14.98
N PHE A 297 -16.50 -23.67 14.66
CA PHE A 297 -17.35 -23.81 13.48
C PHE A 297 -16.55 -23.75 12.18
N LEU A 298 -15.64 -22.77 12.04
CA LEU A 298 -14.77 -22.66 10.86
C LEU A 298 -13.86 -23.89 10.72
N ARG A 299 -13.29 -24.38 11.83
CA ARG A 299 -12.44 -25.58 11.87
C ARG A 299 -13.21 -26.86 11.53
N PHE A 300 -14.41 -27.01 12.06
CA PHE A 300 -15.28 -28.14 11.75
C PHE A 300 -15.61 -28.16 10.26
N SER A 301 -15.99 -27.01 9.71
CA SER A 301 -16.34 -26.86 8.30
C SER A 301 -15.15 -27.11 7.38
N TRP A 302 -13.94 -26.66 7.78
CA TRP A 302 -12.69 -27.01 7.10
C TRP A 302 -12.46 -28.52 7.06
N SER A 303 -12.64 -29.24 8.18
CA SER A 303 -12.48 -30.70 8.22
C SER A 303 -13.44 -31.44 7.28
N LYS A 304 -14.64 -30.89 7.09
CA LYS A 304 -15.66 -31.43 6.18
C LYS A 304 -15.54 -30.93 4.73
N GLN A 305 -14.60 -30.02 4.45
CA GLN A 305 -14.44 -29.34 3.16
C GLN A 305 -15.74 -28.63 2.72
N THR A 306 -16.46 -28.07 3.69
CA THR A 306 -17.69 -27.30 3.46
C THR A 306 -17.35 -25.82 3.52
N HIS A 307 -17.59 -25.07 2.44
CA HIS A 307 -17.41 -23.61 2.43
C HIS A 307 -18.44 -22.89 3.30
N VAL A 308 -18.10 -21.73 3.87
CA VAL A 308 -18.89 -21.10 4.93
C VAL A 308 -19.10 -19.60 4.78
N ILE A 309 -20.17 -19.11 5.41
CA ILE A 309 -20.54 -17.71 5.59
C ILE A 309 -20.56 -17.43 7.10
N LEU A 310 -19.63 -16.61 7.56
CA LEU A 310 -19.65 -16.07 8.91
C LEU A 310 -20.43 -14.75 8.91
N ALA A 311 -21.67 -14.85 9.37
CA ALA A 311 -22.68 -13.82 9.28
C ALA A 311 -23.00 -13.14 10.62
N ASP A 312 -22.04 -13.15 11.55
CA ASP A 312 -22.17 -12.46 12.84
C ASP A 312 -22.39 -10.95 12.66
N GLU A 313 -23.19 -10.36 13.54
CA GLU A 313 -23.44 -8.91 13.58
C GLU A 313 -22.14 -8.10 13.62
N MET A 314 -22.14 -6.93 12.97
CA MET A 314 -20.99 -6.03 12.88
C MET A 314 -20.47 -5.66 14.29
N GLY A 315 -19.18 -5.90 14.53
CA GLY A 315 -18.53 -5.64 15.83
C GLY A 315 -18.33 -6.87 16.72
N LEU A 316 -18.82 -8.06 16.35
CA LEU A 316 -18.56 -9.32 17.08
C LEU A 316 -17.17 -9.95 16.80
N GLY A 317 -16.25 -9.21 16.19
CA GLY A 317 -14.88 -9.71 15.96
C GLY A 317 -14.75 -10.78 14.87
N LYS A 318 -15.53 -10.69 13.77
CA LYS A 318 -15.38 -11.59 12.60
C LYS A 318 -13.94 -11.67 12.08
N THR A 319 -13.25 -10.52 12.06
CA THR A 319 -11.83 -10.42 11.69
C THR A 319 -10.96 -11.27 12.60
N ILE A 320 -11.11 -11.14 13.92
CA ILE A 320 -10.34 -11.89 14.93
C ILE A 320 -10.62 -13.39 14.81
N GLN A 321 -11.89 -13.78 14.68
CA GLN A 321 -12.29 -15.20 14.47
C GLN A 321 -11.63 -15.78 13.20
N SER A 322 -11.56 -14.99 12.13
CA SER A 322 -10.93 -15.38 10.87
C SER A 322 -9.41 -15.50 11.00
N ILE A 323 -8.76 -14.57 11.70
CA ILE A 323 -7.31 -14.62 11.96
C ILE A 323 -6.98 -15.83 12.83
N ALA A 324 -7.75 -16.08 13.90
CA ALA A 324 -7.59 -17.26 14.74
C ALA A 324 -7.71 -18.57 13.94
N PHE A 325 -8.67 -18.60 13.00
CA PHE A 325 -8.82 -19.73 12.09
C PHE A 325 -7.61 -19.91 11.18
N LEU A 326 -7.11 -18.85 10.53
CA LEU A 326 -5.93 -18.94 9.68
C LEU A 326 -4.66 -19.31 10.46
N ALA A 327 -4.47 -18.74 11.66
CA ALA A 327 -3.36 -19.08 12.55
C ALA A 327 -3.39 -20.56 12.96
N SER A 328 -4.58 -21.12 13.23
CA SER A 328 -4.71 -22.55 13.53
C SER A 328 -4.38 -23.46 12.33
N LEU A 329 -4.59 -22.99 11.09
CA LEU A 329 -4.18 -23.72 9.87
C LEU A 329 -2.67 -23.58 9.65
N PHE A 330 -2.11 -22.43 9.99
CA PHE A 330 -0.68 -22.17 9.92
C PHE A 330 0.13 -23.08 10.83
N GLU A 331 -0.35 -23.38 12.05
CA GLU A 331 0.26 -24.38 12.96
C GLU A 331 0.30 -25.78 12.33
N GLU A 332 -0.62 -26.10 11.42
CA GLU A 332 -0.62 -27.35 10.65
C GLU A 332 0.23 -27.28 9.38
N SER A 333 0.97 -26.19 9.17
CA SER A 333 1.75 -25.91 7.95
C SER A 333 0.89 -25.85 6.68
N LEU A 334 -0.36 -25.41 6.80
CA LEU A 334 -1.27 -25.19 5.68
C LEU A 334 -1.27 -23.70 5.32
N TYR A 335 -0.65 -23.36 4.19
CA TYR A 335 -0.56 -22.00 3.62
C TYR A 335 -0.28 -22.17 2.11
N PRO A 336 -0.52 -21.17 1.24
CA PRO A 336 -0.88 -19.77 1.50
C PRO A 336 -2.39 -19.50 1.61
N HIS A 337 -2.75 -18.37 2.23
CA HIS A 337 -4.13 -17.89 2.35
C HIS A 337 -4.34 -16.54 1.69
N LEU A 338 -5.51 -16.34 1.09
CA LEU A 338 -5.92 -15.08 0.46
C LEU A 338 -7.01 -14.41 1.29
N VAL A 339 -6.83 -13.14 1.63
CA VAL A 339 -7.86 -12.31 2.26
C VAL A 339 -8.17 -11.14 1.34
N VAL A 340 -9.41 -11.08 0.87
CA VAL A 340 -9.92 -10.01 0.01
C VAL A 340 -10.84 -9.12 0.85
N ALA A 341 -10.52 -7.85 1.00
CA ALA A 341 -11.29 -6.93 1.83
C ALA A 341 -11.38 -5.52 1.20
N PRO A 342 -12.36 -4.68 1.60
CA PRO A 342 -12.38 -3.28 1.21
C PRO A 342 -11.05 -2.57 1.52
N LEU A 343 -10.62 -1.66 0.64
CA LEU A 343 -9.36 -0.91 0.83
C LEU A 343 -9.29 -0.19 2.19
N SER A 344 -10.44 0.30 2.69
CA SER A 344 -10.56 0.96 3.98
C SER A 344 -10.33 0.04 5.18
N THR A 345 -10.55 -1.27 5.06
CA THR A 345 -10.39 -2.23 6.17
C THR A 345 -9.08 -3.01 6.10
N LEU A 346 -8.34 -2.98 4.99
CA LEU A 346 -7.07 -3.72 4.84
C LEU A 346 -6.03 -3.37 5.90
N ARG A 347 -5.83 -2.08 6.20
CA ARG A 347 -4.93 -1.65 7.30
C ARG A 347 -5.42 -2.13 8.66
N ASN A 348 -6.73 -2.28 8.83
CA ASN A 348 -7.27 -2.89 10.04
C ASN A 348 -6.90 -4.37 10.13
N TRP A 349 -7.11 -5.13 9.05
CA TRP A 349 -6.68 -6.52 8.96
C TRP A 349 -5.21 -6.70 9.28
N GLU A 350 -4.33 -5.88 8.70
CA GLU A 350 -2.89 -5.91 8.96
C GLU A 350 -2.54 -5.71 10.44
N ARG A 351 -3.16 -4.70 11.09
CA ARG A 351 -2.98 -4.46 12.54
C ARG A 351 -3.46 -5.62 13.39
N GLU A 352 -4.63 -6.17 13.08
CA GLU A 352 -5.17 -7.32 13.82
C GLU A 352 -4.28 -8.57 13.63
N PHE A 353 -3.74 -8.81 12.43
CA PHE A 353 -2.75 -9.87 12.23
C PHE A 353 -1.48 -9.65 13.05
N ALA A 354 -0.98 -8.41 13.11
CA ALA A 354 0.20 -8.09 13.91
C ALA A 354 -0.04 -8.33 15.42
N THR A 355 -1.26 -8.09 15.92
CA THR A 355 -1.63 -8.34 17.32
C THR A 355 -1.90 -9.82 17.60
N TRP A 356 -2.70 -10.49 16.78
CA TRP A 356 -3.22 -11.84 17.07
C TRP A 356 -2.38 -12.97 16.49
N ALA A 357 -1.61 -12.72 15.42
CA ALA A 357 -0.78 -13.72 14.76
C ALA A 357 0.56 -13.12 14.24
N PRO A 358 1.40 -12.52 15.12
CA PRO A 358 2.65 -11.86 14.72
C PRO A 358 3.66 -12.80 14.06
N HIS A 359 3.54 -14.10 14.35
CA HIS A 359 4.38 -15.15 13.79
C HIS A 359 4.08 -15.43 12.31
N MET A 360 2.93 -15.02 11.77
CA MET A 360 2.60 -15.19 10.35
C MET A 360 3.21 -14.08 9.50
N ASN A 361 3.72 -14.44 8.32
CA ASN A 361 4.17 -13.48 7.32
C ASN A 361 2.99 -13.01 6.46
N VAL A 362 2.42 -11.86 6.83
CA VAL A 362 1.26 -11.25 6.15
C VAL A 362 1.74 -10.16 5.19
N VAL A 363 1.38 -10.23 3.93
CA VAL A 363 1.77 -9.23 2.90
C VAL A 363 0.54 -8.51 2.38
N MET A 364 0.53 -7.17 2.48
CA MET A 364 -0.51 -6.34 1.88
C MET A 364 -0.17 -6.01 0.42
N TYR A 365 -0.96 -6.56 -0.51
CA TYR A 365 -0.85 -6.37 -1.94
C TYR A 365 -1.75 -5.21 -2.41
N VAL A 366 -1.24 -3.99 -2.24
CA VAL A 366 -1.87 -2.74 -2.71
C VAL A 366 -0.79 -1.76 -3.14
N GLY A 367 -1.12 -0.85 -4.06
CA GLY A 367 -0.23 0.25 -4.45
C GLY A 367 -0.19 0.49 -5.95
N SER A 368 0.82 1.27 -6.36
CA SER A 368 1.08 1.60 -7.77
C SER A 368 1.53 0.36 -8.57
N ALA A 369 1.74 0.52 -9.88
CA ALA A 369 2.36 -0.54 -10.68
C ALA A 369 3.76 -0.93 -10.18
N ASN A 370 4.57 0.05 -9.76
CA ASN A 370 5.93 -0.17 -9.28
C ASN A 370 5.95 -0.92 -7.94
N ALA A 371 5.18 -0.47 -6.96
CA ALA A 371 4.97 -1.16 -5.68
C ALA A 371 4.60 -2.63 -5.87
N ARG A 372 3.68 -2.94 -6.80
CA ARG A 372 3.26 -4.32 -7.07
C ARG A 372 4.38 -5.15 -7.69
N THR A 373 5.22 -4.56 -8.55
CA THR A 373 6.41 -5.24 -9.09
C THR A 373 7.38 -5.59 -7.97
N ILE A 374 7.68 -4.63 -7.08
CA ILE A 374 8.54 -4.85 -5.92
C ILE A 374 8.02 -6.00 -5.03
N ILE A 375 6.71 -6.04 -4.76
CA ILE A 375 6.11 -7.12 -3.97
C ILE A 375 6.24 -8.48 -4.69
N ARG A 376 5.96 -8.54 -6.00
CA ARG A 376 6.09 -9.79 -6.77
C ARG A 376 7.52 -10.31 -6.82
N GLU A 377 8.49 -9.42 -6.93
CA GLU A 377 9.91 -9.80 -7.05
C GLU A 377 10.50 -10.26 -5.72
N HIS A 378 10.16 -9.59 -4.61
CA HIS A 378 10.86 -9.82 -3.34
C HIS A 378 10.02 -10.48 -2.23
N GLU A 379 8.69 -10.45 -2.31
CA GLU A 379 7.80 -11.00 -1.27
C GLU A 379 7.08 -12.28 -1.68
N PHE A 380 6.83 -12.51 -2.98
CA PHE A 380 6.04 -13.67 -3.40
C PHE A 380 6.80 -14.98 -3.23
N TYR A 381 8.02 -15.04 -3.75
CA TYR A 381 8.80 -16.25 -3.82
C TYR A 381 10.14 -16.09 -3.11
N TYR A 382 10.64 -17.18 -2.53
CA TYR A 382 12.02 -17.18 -2.08
C TYR A 382 12.96 -17.02 -3.28
N PRO A 383 14.03 -16.21 -3.16
CA PRO A 383 14.99 -16.04 -4.25
C PRO A 383 15.53 -17.40 -4.67
N LYS A 384 15.52 -17.67 -5.98
CA LYS A 384 16.01 -18.92 -6.55
C LYS A 384 17.43 -19.14 -6.05
N SER A 385 17.62 -20.11 -5.15
CA SER A 385 18.95 -20.60 -4.85
C SER A 385 19.50 -21.17 -6.15
N LYS A 386 20.47 -20.48 -6.75
CA LYS A 386 21.29 -20.96 -7.87
C LYS A 386 22.15 -22.13 -7.37
N ASN A 387 21.51 -23.24 -7.00
CA ASN A 387 22.18 -24.51 -6.86
C ASN A 387 22.53 -24.97 -8.28
N ILE A 388 23.67 -24.50 -8.78
CA ILE A 388 24.37 -25.10 -9.91
C ILE A 388 24.81 -26.48 -9.44
N LYS A 389 23.88 -27.44 -9.45
CA LYS A 389 24.26 -28.85 -9.46
C LYS A 389 24.84 -29.12 -10.85
N LYS A 390 26.17 -29.04 -10.99
CA LYS A 390 26.87 -29.63 -12.14
C LYS A 390 26.53 -31.13 -12.15
N LYS A 391 25.54 -31.54 -12.94
CA LYS A 391 25.30 -32.95 -13.26
C LYS A 391 25.87 -33.26 -14.65
N LYS A 392 26.78 -34.24 -14.68
CA LYS A 392 27.34 -34.85 -15.89
C LYS A 392 26.26 -35.68 -16.61
N SER A 393 25.49 -35.06 -17.50
CA SER A 393 24.82 -35.73 -18.64
C SER A 393 23.87 -34.73 -19.33
N GLY A 394 24.17 -34.40 -20.58
CA GLY A 394 23.52 -33.32 -21.34
C GLY A 394 22.11 -33.62 -21.82
N GLN A 395 21.13 -33.56 -20.91
CA GLN A 395 19.72 -33.35 -21.25
C GLN A 395 19.11 -32.36 -20.27
N SER A 396 18.92 -31.12 -20.73
CA SER A 396 18.25 -30.05 -20.00
C SER A 396 16.75 -30.14 -20.20
N TYR A 397 16.06 -30.86 -19.31
CA TYR A 397 14.65 -30.59 -19.05
C TYR A 397 14.59 -29.55 -17.93
N SER A 398 14.06 -28.37 -18.22
CA SER A 398 13.75 -27.38 -17.19
C SER A 398 12.51 -27.84 -16.44
N GLU A 399 12.67 -28.74 -15.48
CA GLU A 399 11.65 -28.92 -14.46
C GLU A 399 11.54 -27.59 -13.72
N SER A 400 10.46 -26.85 -14.00
CA SER A 400 10.03 -25.68 -13.25
C SER A 400 9.73 -26.12 -11.82
N LYS A 401 10.76 -26.19 -10.98
CA LYS A 401 10.59 -26.30 -9.53
C LYS A 401 9.65 -25.19 -9.13
N GLN A 402 8.43 -25.56 -8.71
CA GLN A 402 7.46 -24.64 -8.14
C GLN A 402 8.17 -23.72 -7.16
N GLU A 403 8.16 -22.43 -7.48
CA GLU A 403 8.79 -21.41 -6.67
C GLU A 403 8.08 -21.42 -5.31
N ARG A 404 8.84 -21.65 -4.23
CA ARG A 404 8.25 -21.76 -2.89
C ARG A 404 7.75 -20.38 -2.47
N ILE A 405 6.47 -20.30 -2.14
CA ILE A 405 5.84 -19.07 -1.67
C ILE A 405 6.43 -18.67 -0.30
N LYS A 406 6.75 -17.38 -0.14
CA LYS A 406 7.39 -16.81 1.06
C LYS A 406 6.38 -16.24 2.06
N PHE A 407 5.24 -15.74 1.60
CA PHE A 407 4.18 -15.23 2.48
C PHE A 407 3.21 -16.34 2.91
N ASP A 408 2.62 -16.16 4.09
CA ASP A 408 1.61 -17.06 4.64
C ASP A 408 0.20 -16.56 4.30
N VAL A 409 0.01 -15.23 4.35
CA VAL A 409 -1.27 -14.57 4.04
C VAL A 409 -1.03 -13.41 3.09
N LEU A 410 -1.87 -13.30 2.05
CA LEU A 410 -1.93 -12.14 1.17
C LEU A 410 -3.21 -11.35 1.43
N LEU A 411 -3.07 -10.08 1.82
CA LEU A 411 -4.19 -9.14 1.94
C LEU A 411 -4.30 -8.34 0.65
N THR A 412 -5.48 -8.29 0.03
CA THR A 412 -5.68 -7.57 -1.23
C THR A 412 -7.04 -6.90 -1.29
N SER A 413 -7.14 -5.83 -2.07
CA SER A 413 -8.43 -5.18 -2.33
C SER A 413 -9.18 -5.85 -3.47
N TYR A 414 -10.48 -5.57 -3.56
CA TYR A 414 -11.34 -6.03 -4.65
C TYR A 414 -10.88 -5.54 -6.03
N GLU A 415 -10.34 -4.33 -6.09
CA GLU A 415 -9.81 -3.73 -7.31
C GLU A 415 -8.55 -4.47 -7.77
N MET A 416 -7.66 -4.81 -6.85
CA MET A 416 -6.40 -5.50 -7.16
C MET A 416 -6.62 -6.91 -7.72
N ILE A 417 -7.65 -7.63 -7.25
CA ILE A 417 -8.05 -8.93 -7.82
C ILE A 417 -8.36 -8.82 -9.31
N ASN A 418 -9.10 -7.77 -9.71
CA ASN A 418 -9.50 -7.55 -11.09
C ASN A 418 -8.36 -7.06 -11.99
N LEU A 419 -7.34 -6.40 -11.40
CA LEU A 419 -6.18 -5.88 -12.12
C LEU A 419 -5.11 -6.96 -12.35
N ASP A 420 -4.79 -7.77 -11.33
CA ASP A 420 -3.65 -8.70 -11.35
C ASP A 420 -4.03 -10.18 -11.26
N THR A 421 -5.16 -10.55 -11.87
CA THR A 421 -5.57 -11.96 -11.93
C THR A 421 -4.48 -12.86 -12.52
N ALA A 422 -3.70 -12.38 -13.49
CA ALA A 422 -2.63 -13.17 -14.12
C ALA A 422 -1.54 -13.63 -13.15
N SER A 423 -1.21 -12.82 -12.14
CA SER A 423 -0.16 -13.16 -11.15
C SER A 423 -0.70 -13.96 -9.98
N LEU A 424 -1.96 -13.73 -9.58
CA LEU A 424 -2.54 -14.35 -8.38
C LEU A 424 -3.28 -15.67 -8.66
N LYS A 425 -3.75 -15.88 -9.89
CA LYS A 425 -4.46 -17.10 -10.33
C LYS A 425 -3.62 -18.38 -10.29
N PRO A 426 -2.31 -18.37 -10.64
CA PRO A 426 -1.49 -19.59 -10.60
C PRO A 426 -1.24 -20.13 -9.19
N ILE A 427 -1.50 -19.34 -8.15
CA ILE A 427 -1.28 -19.73 -6.76
C ILE A 427 -2.43 -20.64 -6.30
N GLU A 428 -2.09 -21.81 -5.78
CA GLU A 428 -3.06 -22.70 -5.12
C GLU A 428 -3.28 -22.24 -3.68
N TRP A 429 -4.45 -21.67 -3.41
CA TRP A 429 -4.79 -21.15 -2.09
C TRP A 429 -5.36 -22.25 -1.20
N GLU A 430 -4.89 -22.35 0.04
CA GLU A 430 -5.51 -23.25 1.02
C GLU A 430 -6.86 -22.70 1.48
N CYS A 431 -6.92 -21.40 1.79
CA CYS A 431 -8.14 -20.73 2.19
C CYS A 431 -8.27 -19.36 1.53
N MET A 432 -9.48 -19.02 1.09
CA MET A 432 -9.85 -17.67 0.64
C MET A 432 -10.90 -17.09 1.58
N ILE A 433 -10.62 -15.92 2.14
CA ILE A 433 -11.54 -15.15 2.97
C ILE A 433 -11.95 -13.90 2.20
N VAL A 434 -13.25 -13.64 2.10
CA VAL A 434 -13.79 -12.43 1.47
C VAL A 434 -14.58 -11.64 2.51
N ASP A 435 -14.08 -10.46 2.86
CA ASP A 435 -14.67 -9.57 3.85
C ASP A 435 -15.68 -8.61 3.22
N GLU A 436 -16.83 -8.39 3.85
CA GLU A 436 -17.99 -7.74 3.23
C GLU A 436 -18.48 -8.46 1.97
N GLY A 437 -18.67 -9.78 2.09
CA GLY A 437 -19.06 -10.69 1.01
C GLY A 437 -20.36 -10.31 0.29
N HIS A 438 -21.19 -9.41 0.83
CA HIS A 438 -22.36 -8.84 0.16
C HIS A 438 -22.00 -8.13 -1.17
N ARG A 439 -20.73 -7.82 -1.42
CA ARG A 439 -20.22 -7.35 -2.72
C ARG A 439 -20.36 -8.38 -3.85
N LEU A 440 -20.52 -9.66 -3.54
CA LEU A 440 -20.66 -10.76 -4.49
C LEU A 440 -22.12 -11.08 -4.88
N LYS A 441 -23.05 -10.16 -4.60
CA LYS A 441 -24.48 -10.36 -4.84
C LYS A 441 -24.91 -10.47 -6.31
N ASN A 442 -24.04 -10.16 -7.26
CA ASN A 442 -24.35 -10.18 -8.70
C ASN A 442 -23.40 -11.11 -9.46
N LYS A 443 -23.94 -12.14 -10.12
CA LYS A 443 -23.17 -13.07 -10.99
C LYS A 443 -22.45 -12.36 -12.14
N ASP A 444 -23.05 -11.31 -12.69
CA ASP A 444 -22.52 -10.60 -13.87
C ASP A 444 -21.40 -9.63 -13.48
N SER A 445 -21.13 -9.50 -12.18
CA SER A 445 -20.00 -8.72 -11.70
C SER A 445 -18.67 -9.32 -12.15
N LYS A 446 -17.80 -8.48 -12.72
CA LYS A 446 -16.41 -8.85 -13.04
C LYS A 446 -15.68 -9.44 -11.83
N LEU A 447 -15.98 -8.95 -10.62
CA LEU A 447 -15.39 -9.46 -9.39
C LEU A 447 -15.77 -10.93 -9.13
N PHE A 448 -17.06 -11.26 -9.30
CA PHE A 448 -17.57 -12.62 -9.12
C PHE A 448 -16.86 -13.60 -10.07
N SER A 449 -16.83 -13.23 -11.35
CA SER A 449 -16.19 -14.02 -12.40
C SER A 449 -14.68 -14.14 -12.21
N SER A 450 -14.02 -13.11 -11.69
CA SER A 450 -12.58 -13.14 -11.43
C SER A 450 -12.26 -14.06 -10.27
N LEU A 451 -12.93 -13.90 -9.11
CA LEU A 451 -12.69 -14.74 -7.93
C LEU A 451 -13.02 -16.22 -8.14
N LYS A 452 -14.04 -16.54 -8.95
CA LYS A 452 -14.40 -17.93 -9.27
C LYS A 452 -13.26 -18.68 -9.98
N GLN A 453 -12.37 -17.98 -10.68
CA GLN A 453 -11.23 -18.57 -11.38
C GLN A 453 -10.08 -19.01 -10.46
N TYR A 454 -10.08 -18.59 -9.20
CA TYR A 454 -8.99 -18.87 -8.26
C TYR A 454 -9.21 -20.24 -7.62
N SER A 455 -8.14 -21.06 -7.64
CA SER A 455 -8.11 -22.36 -6.96
C SER A 455 -8.02 -22.14 -5.46
N SER A 456 -9.02 -22.61 -4.71
CA SER A 456 -9.06 -22.55 -3.24
C SER A 456 -9.66 -23.82 -2.69
N ARG A 457 -9.07 -24.41 -1.63
CA ARG A 457 -9.65 -25.58 -0.95
C ARG A 457 -10.83 -25.23 -0.07
N HIS A 458 -10.77 -24.07 0.58
CA HIS A 458 -11.84 -23.57 1.42
C HIS A 458 -12.10 -22.09 1.16
N ARG A 459 -13.35 -21.68 1.36
CA ARG A 459 -13.85 -20.32 1.10
C ARG A 459 -14.69 -19.89 2.29
N VAL A 460 -14.42 -18.70 2.79
CA VAL A 460 -15.09 -18.08 3.92
C VAL A 460 -15.59 -16.71 3.48
N LEU A 461 -16.90 -16.47 3.56
CA LEU A 461 -17.48 -15.16 3.35
C LEU A 461 -17.79 -14.51 4.69
N LEU A 462 -17.29 -13.30 4.93
CA LEU A 462 -17.62 -12.52 6.12
C LEU A 462 -18.64 -11.47 5.74
N THR A 463 -19.75 -11.38 6.49
CA THR A 463 -20.77 -10.37 6.23
C THR A 463 -21.51 -10.01 7.50
N GLY A 464 -21.74 -8.72 7.76
CA GLY A 464 -22.62 -8.28 8.85
C GLY A 464 -24.11 -8.37 8.51
N THR A 465 -24.42 -8.51 7.22
CA THR A 465 -25.77 -8.47 6.67
C THR A 465 -25.88 -9.57 5.61
N PRO A 466 -25.98 -10.85 6.00
CA PRO A 466 -25.99 -11.97 5.06
C PRO A 466 -27.18 -11.95 4.10
N LEU A 467 -28.29 -11.32 4.52
CA LEU A 467 -29.55 -11.26 3.80
C LEU A 467 -29.98 -9.79 3.78
N GLN A 468 -29.55 -9.03 2.78
CA GLN A 468 -29.91 -7.62 2.70
C GLN A 468 -31.32 -7.45 2.16
N ASN A 469 -31.69 -8.05 1.01
CA ASN A 469 -33.02 -7.79 0.44
C ASN A 469 -33.69 -8.90 -0.41
N ASN A 470 -32.97 -9.88 -0.98
CA ASN A 470 -33.56 -10.83 -1.95
C ASN A 470 -32.97 -12.26 -1.84
N LEU A 471 -33.78 -13.30 -2.07
CA LEU A 471 -33.33 -14.69 -2.19
C LEU A 471 -32.26 -14.87 -3.27
N ASP A 472 -32.33 -14.06 -4.33
CA ASP A 472 -31.33 -14.08 -5.40
C ASP A 472 -29.93 -13.76 -4.85
N GLU A 473 -29.82 -12.82 -3.91
CA GLU A 473 -28.53 -12.47 -3.29
C GLU A 473 -27.98 -13.67 -2.49
N LEU A 474 -28.84 -14.35 -1.74
CA LEU A 474 -28.47 -15.55 -0.99
C LEU A 474 -28.00 -16.65 -1.94
N PHE A 475 -28.77 -16.94 -3.00
CA PHE A 475 -28.40 -17.94 -3.98
C PHE A 475 -27.05 -17.61 -4.63
N MET A 476 -26.79 -16.34 -4.96
CA MET A 476 -25.51 -15.90 -5.54
C MET A 476 -24.33 -16.16 -4.61
N LEU A 477 -24.47 -15.88 -3.30
CA LEU A 477 -23.43 -16.19 -2.32
C LEU A 477 -23.20 -17.70 -2.19
N MET A 478 -24.28 -18.50 -2.18
CA MET A 478 -24.19 -19.96 -2.10
C MET A 478 -23.59 -20.57 -3.37
N HIS A 479 -23.96 -20.06 -4.55
CA HIS A 479 -23.38 -20.45 -5.84
C HIS A 479 -21.89 -20.10 -5.93
N PHE A 480 -21.47 -18.98 -5.34
CA PHE A 480 -20.05 -18.64 -5.24
C PHE A 480 -19.27 -19.64 -4.39
N LEU A 481 -19.87 -20.08 -3.29
CA LEU A 481 -19.26 -21.04 -2.38
C LEU A 481 -19.18 -22.44 -2.98
N ASP A 482 -20.30 -22.95 -3.49
CA ASP A 482 -20.39 -24.30 -4.05
C ASP A 482 -21.30 -24.30 -5.29
N ALA A 483 -20.69 -24.01 -6.44
CA ALA A 483 -21.39 -24.00 -7.72
C ALA A 483 -21.91 -25.38 -8.14
N GLY A 484 -21.39 -26.46 -7.56
CA GLY A 484 -21.81 -27.83 -7.87
C GLY A 484 -23.14 -28.18 -7.20
N LYS A 485 -23.33 -27.78 -5.94
CA LYS A 485 -24.60 -27.98 -5.22
C LYS A 485 -25.69 -26.99 -5.63
N PHE A 486 -25.32 -25.76 -5.97
CA PHE A 486 -26.25 -24.69 -6.31
C PHE A 486 -26.13 -24.35 -7.80
N GLY A 487 -26.66 -25.21 -8.67
CA GLY A 487 -26.43 -25.13 -10.12
C GLY A 487 -27.28 -24.09 -10.87
N SER A 488 -28.58 -24.03 -10.60
CA SER A 488 -29.55 -23.17 -11.30
C SER A 488 -30.26 -22.23 -10.33
N LEU A 489 -30.32 -20.95 -10.70
CA LEU A 489 -31.10 -19.95 -9.97
C LEU A 489 -32.60 -20.21 -10.16
N GLU A 490 -32.99 -20.66 -11.34
CA GLU A 490 -34.37 -20.95 -11.71
C GLU A 490 -34.94 -22.08 -10.86
N GLU A 491 -34.22 -23.19 -10.71
CA GLU A 491 -34.62 -24.30 -9.83
C GLU A 491 -34.77 -23.85 -8.37
N PHE A 492 -33.85 -23.01 -7.89
CA PHE A 492 -33.91 -22.46 -6.54
C PHE A 492 -35.10 -21.52 -6.35
N GLN A 493 -35.39 -20.66 -7.33
CA GLN A 493 -36.55 -19.77 -7.30
C GLN A 493 -37.87 -20.55 -7.37
N GLU A 494 -37.93 -21.65 -8.13
CA GLU A 494 -39.09 -22.52 -8.18
C GLU A 494 -39.30 -23.26 -6.85
N GLU A 495 -38.23 -23.77 -6.24
CA GLU A 495 -38.29 -24.47 -4.95
C GLU A 495 -38.73 -23.55 -3.81
N PHE A 496 -38.30 -22.29 -3.82
CA PHE A 496 -38.54 -21.31 -2.74
C PHE A 496 -39.46 -20.15 -3.17
N ARG A 497 -40.33 -20.35 -4.15
CA ARG A 497 -41.23 -19.32 -4.69
C ARG A 497 -42.22 -18.78 -3.65
N ASP A 498 -42.68 -19.63 -2.74
CA ASP A 498 -43.71 -19.36 -1.73
C ASP A 498 -43.17 -19.50 -0.29
N ILE A 499 -42.16 -18.69 0.04
CA ILE A 499 -41.45 -18.67 1.35
C ILE A 499 -42.39 -18.53 2.57
N ASN A 500 -43.66 -18.16 2.38
CA ASN A 500 -44.64 -18.06 3.45
C ASN A 500 -45.05 -19.42 4.06
N GLN A 501 -44.62 -20.54 3.50
CA GLN A 501 -44.81 -21.85 4.11
C GLN A 501 -43.68 -22.18 5.10
N GLU A 502 -44.05 -22.48 6.35
CA GLU A 502 -43.12 -22.82 7.43
C GLU A 502 -42.21 -24.02 7.08
N GLU A 503 -42.72 -24.98 6.28
CA GLU A 503 -41.94 -26.10 5.78
C GLU A 503 -40.77 -25.68 4.88
N GLN A 504 -40.99 -24.71 3.97
CA GLN A 504 -39.95 -24.23 3.06
C GLN A 504 -38.87 -23.45 3.82
N ILE A 505 -39.27 -22.65 4.81
CA ILE A 505 -38.34 -21.96 5.72
C ILE A 505 -37.49 -22.98 6.48
N SER A 506 -38.11 -24.04 7.04
CA SER A 506 -37.38 -25.09 7.76
C SER A 506 -36.38 -25.82 6.87
N ARG A 507 -36.75 -26.13 5.62
CA ARG A 507 -35.84 -26.73 4.63
C ARG A 507 -34.68 -25.81 4.28
N LEU A 508 -34.96 -24.54 4.03
CA LEU A 508 -33.94 -23.53 3.76
C LEU A 508 -32.95 -23.42 4.94
N HIS A 509 -33.46 -23.37 6.17
CA HIS A 509 -32.61 -23.36 7.37
C HIS A 509 -31.75 -24.62 7.49
N LYS A 510 -32.30 -25.81 7.22
CA LYS A 510 -31.52 -27.07 7.24
C LYS A 510 -30.41 -27.08 6.18
N MET A 511 -30.70 -26.54 5.00
CA MET A 511 -29.73 -26.44 3.91
C MET A 511 -28.63 -25.41 4.21
N LEU A 512 -28.97 -24.28 4.83
CA LEU A 512 -28.01 -23.23 5.18
C LEU A 512 -27.23 -23.52 6.47
N ALA A 513 -27.77 -24.29 7.40
CA ALA A 513 -27.15 -24.59 8.71
C ALA A 513 -25.67 -25.03 8.65
N PRO A 514 -25.24 -25.94 7.74
CA PRO A 514 -23.82 -26.30 7.65
C PRO A 514 -22.93 -25.20 7.03
N HIS A 515 -23.52 -24.23 6.35
CA HIS A 515 -22.81 -23.17 5.63
C HIS A 515 -22.84 -21.82 6.36
N LEU A 516 -23.81 -21.56 7.23
CA LEU A 516 -24.10 -20.23 7.78
C LEU A 516 -24.05 -20.24 9.31
N LEU A 517 -23.16 -19.43 9.87
CA LEU A 517 -23.18 -19.08 11.29
C LEU A 517 -23.61 -17.62 11.45
N ARG A 518 -24.71 -17.38 12.17
CA ARG A 518 -25.25 -16.03 12.40
C ARG A 518 -25.60 -15.84 13.87
N ARG A 519 -24.99 -14.83 14.51
CA ARG A 519 -25.31 -14.39 15.88
C ARG A 519 -25.48 -12.89 15.96
N VAL A 520 -26.29 -12.44 16.91
CA VAL A 520 -26.59 -11.02 17.17
C VAL A 520 -26.07 -10.60 18.54
N LYS A 521 -25.73 -9.32 18.70
CA LYS A 521 -25.09 -8.79 19.92
C LYS A 521 -25.91 -9.08 21.17
N LYS A 522 -27.24 -8.99 21.08
CA LYS A 522 -28.14 -9.27 22.21
C LYS A 522 -28.01 -10.70 22.76
N ASP A 523 -27.62 -11.66 21.93
CA ASP A 523 -27.56 -13.07 22.33
C ASP A 523 -26.21 -13.39 23.00
N VAL A 524 -25.15 -12.67 22.63
CA VAL A 524 -23.76 -13.02 22.98
C VAL A 524 -23.05 -11.97 23.85
N MET A 525 -23.44 -10.70 23.81
CA MET A 525 -22.86 -9.60 24.58
C MET A 525 -23.90 -9.00 25.52
N LYS A 526 -24.10 -9.65 26.67
CA LYS A 526 -25.07 -9.23 27.70
C LYS A 526 -24.65 -8.00 28.51
N GLU A 527 -23.37 -7.62 28.42
CA GLU A 527 -22.78 -6.50 29.18
C GLU A 527 -22.92 -5.15 28.48
N LEU A 528 -23.33 -5.13 27.21
CA LEU A 528 -23.46 -3.88 26.46
C LEU A 528 -24.75 -3.13 26.80
N PRO A 529 -24.70 -1.79 26.94
CA PRO A 529 -25.90 -0.97 27.08
C PRO A 529 -26.85 -1.12 25.88
N PRO A 530 -28.18 -1.02 26.08
CA PRO A 530 -29.14 -1.12 25.00
C PRO A 530 -29.02 0.06 24.03
N LYS A 531 -29.03 -0.23 22.72
CA LYS A 531 -29.09 0.79 21.66
C LYS A 531 -30.47 1.44 21.66
N LYS A 532 -30.53 2.78 21.71
CA LYS A 532 -31.76 3.56 21.54
C LYS A 532 -31.74 4.26 20.17
N GLU A 533 -32.85 4.17 19.44
CA GLU A 533 -33.05 4.84 18.16
C GLU A 533 -34.18 5.88 18.31
N LEU A 534 -33.90 7.13 17.97
CA LEU A 534 -34.84 8.24 18.09
C LEU A 534 -35.08 8.83 16.71
N ILE A 535 -36.34 8.84 16.27
CA ILE A 535 -36.74 9.45 15.00
C ILE A 535 -37.16 10.89 15.28
N LEU A 536 -36.34 11.85 14.84
CA LEU A 536 -36.65 13.27 14.90
C LEU A 536 -37.36 13.67 13.60
N ARG A 537 -38.64 14.05 13.71
CA ARG A 537 -39.39 14.62 12.59
C ARG A 537 -39.08 16.11 12.51
N VAL A 538 -38.49 16.54 11.40
CA VAL A 538 -38.06 17.93 11.16
C VAL A 538 -38.91 18.52 10.04
N ASP A 539 -39.43 19.72 10.26
CA ASP A 539 -40.18 20.46 9.25
C ASP A 539 -39.23 21.16 8.26
N LEU A 540 -39.65 21.28 7.00
CA LEU A 540 -38.90 22.00 5.99
C LEU A 540 -38.83 23.50 6.31
N SER A 541 -37.62 24.07 6.19
CA SER A 541 -37.40 25.52 6.26
C SER A 541 -38.06 26.26 5.10
N SER A 542 -38.22 27.58 5.21
CA SER A 542 -38.81 28.42 4.17
C SER A 542 -38.08 28.32 2.83
N LYS A 543 -36.73 28.36 2.85
CA LYS A 543 -35.90 28.18 1.64
C LYS A 543 -36.09 26.78 1.05
N GLN A 544 -36.07 25.73 1.88
CA GLN A 544 -36.32 24.37 1.40
C GLN A 544 -37.69 24.25 0.74
N LYS A 545 -38.76 24.80 1.33
CA LYS A 545 -40.12 24.76 0.74
C LYS A 545 -40.18 25.45 -0.63
N GLU A 546 -39.52 26.59 -0.79
CA GLU A 546 -39.44 27.32 -2.07
C GLU A 546 -38.80 26.46 -3.16
N TYR A 547 -37.59 25.95 -2.90
CA TYR A 547 -36.89 25.10 -3.85
C TYR A 547 -37.59 23.75 -4.07
N TYR A 548 -38.25 23.21 -3.04
CA TYR A 548 -38.96 21.93 -3.13
C TYR A 548 -40.15 22.05 -4.08
N LYS A 549 -40.90 23.15 -3.97
CA LYS A 549 -41.96 23.50 -4.91
C LYS A 549 -41.41 23.75 -6.31
N ALA A 550 -40.28 24.44 -6.44
CA ALA A 550 -39.66 24.74 -7.73
C ALA A 550 -39.17 23.48 -8.48
N ILE A 551 -38.61 22.52 -7.75
CA ILE A 551 -38.20 21.21 -8.29
C ILE A 551 -39.43 20.44 -8.77
N LEU A 552 -40.51 20.39 -7.98
CA LEU A 552 -41.75 19.70 -8.36
C LEU A 552 -42.44 20.32 -9.57
N THR A 553 -42.45 21.66 -9.67
CA THR A 553 -43.05 22.37 -10.81
C THR A 553 -42.12 22.49 -12.02
N ARG A 554 -40.90 21.93 -11.93
CA ARG A 554 -39.85 22.02 -12.96
C ARG A 554 -39.55 23.46 -13.38
N ASN A 555 -39.54 24.38 -12.41
CA ASN A 555 -39.28 25.78 -12.67
C ASN A 555 -37.76 26.05 -12.77
N TYR A 556 -37.20 25.83 -13.95
CA TYR A 556 -35.77 26.06 -14.24
C TYR A 556 -35.33 27.51 -14.02
N GLN A 557 -36.22 28.50 -14.18
CA GLN A 557 -35.85 29.90 -14.00
C GLN A 557 -35.51 30.23 -12.54
N LEU A 558 -36.21 29.61 -11.59
CA LEU A 558 -35.94 29.78 -10.16
C LEU A 558 -34.75 28.93 -9.69
N LEU A 559 -34.50 27.81 -10.36
CA LEU A 559 -33.39 26.89 -10.06
C LEU A 559 -32.06 27.36 -10.65
N THR A 560 -32.07 28.06 -11.79
CA THR A 560 -30.88 28.57 -12.48
C THR A 560 -30.67 30.07 -12.24
N ARG A 561 -31.27 30.63 -11.18
CA ARG A 561 -31.42 32.08 -10.97
C ARG A 561 -30.09 32.86 -10.85
N ARG A 562 -28.93 32.18 -10.87
CA ARG A 562 -27.59 32.75 -10.68
C ARG A 562 -26.51 32.15 -11.58
N GLY A 563 -26.81 31.85 -12.84
CA GLY A 563 -25.78 31.52 -13.85
C GLY A 563 -24.98 30.22 -13.62
N GLY A 564 -25.33 29.43 -12.59
CA GLY A 564 -24.76 28.11 -12.33
C GLY A 564 -25.18 27.08 -13.38
N ALA A 565 -24.52 25.91 -13.36
CA ALA A 565 -24.87 24.80 -14.22
C ALA A 565 -26.36 24.44 -14.04
N GLN A 566 -27.02 24.07 -15.14
CA GLN A 566 -28.44 23.70 -15.11
C GLN A 566 -28.64 22.49 -14.19
N ILE A 567 -29.42 22.65 -13.12
CA ILE A 567 -29.81 21.53 -12.27
C ILE A 567 -30.60 20.54 -13.13
N SER A 568 -30.02 19.37 -13.39
CA SER A 568 -30.66 18.32 -14.17
C SER A 568 -31.79 17.67 -13.37
N LEU A 569 -33.03 17.99 -13.73
CA LEU A 569 -34.23 17.41 -13.11
C LEU A 569 -34.61 16.03 -13.68
N ILE A 570 -33.65 15.31 -14.28
CA ILE A 570 -33.88 13.93 -14.77
C ILE A 570 -34.19 13.00 -13.59
N ASN A 571 -33.55 13.22 -12.43
CA ASN A 571 -33.81 12.45 -11.22
C ASN A 571 -34.36 13.36 -10.09
N VAL A 572 -35.61 13.79 -10.25
CA VAL A 572 -36.33 14.65 -9.30
C VAL A 572 -36.25 14.13 -7.87
N VAL A 573 -36.36 12.81 -7.67
CA VAL A 573 -36.33 12.20 -6.33
C VAL A 573 -34.99 12.44 -5.64
N MET A 574 -33.88 12.34 -6.38
CA MET A 574 -32.55 12.59 -5.81
C MET A 574 -32.35 14.07 -5.46
N GLU A 575 -32.81 14.99 -6.31
CA GLU A 575 -32.71 16.43 -6.03
C GLU A 575 -33.57 16.85 -4.83
N LEU A 576 -34.79 16.30 -4.70
CA LEU A 576 -35.61 16.50 -3.50
C LEU A 576 -34.93 15.95 -2.25
N ARG A 577 -34.29 14.77 -2.32
CA ARG A 577 -33.54 14.20 -1.20
C ARG A 577 -32.37 15.10 -0.79
N LYS A 578 -31.58 15.61 -1.75
CA LYS A 578 -30.49 16.55 -1.49
C LYS A 578 -31.02 17.80 -0.78
N LEU A 579 -32.08 18.40 -1.31
CA LEU A 579 -32.71 19.59 -0.76
C LEU A 579 -33.23 19.37 0.67
N CYS A 580 -33.89 18.24 0.94
CA CYS A 580 -34.34 17.88 2.29
C CYS A 580 -33.17 17.71 3.27
N CYS A 581 -31.98 17.31 2.79
CA CYS A 581 -30.78 17.29 3.62
C CYS A 581 -30.29 18.72 3.88
N HIS A 582 -30.05 19.50 2.83
CA HIS A 582 -29.68 20.91 2.94
C HIS A 582 -29.89 21.64 1.58
N PRO A 583 -30.39 22.90 1.56
CA PRO A 583 -30.60 23.65 0.33
C PRO A 583 -29.33 23.92 -0.48
N TYR A 584 -28.17 24.07 0.17
CA TYR A 584 -26.89 24.32 -0.51
C TYR A 584 -26.28 23.09 -1.19
N MET A 585 -26.92 21.91 -1.07
CA MET A 585 -26.55 20.76 -1.90
C MET A 585 -26.98 20.93 -3.36
N LEU A 586 -27.79 21.96 -3.64
CA LEU A 586 -28.15 22.37 -4.99
C LEU A 586 -27.18 23.45 -5.47
N GLU A 587 -26.60 23.25 -6.64
CA GLU A 587 -25.69 24.21 -7.27
C GLU A 587 -26.40 25.55 -7.52
N GLY A 588 -25.75 26.66 -7.18
CA GLY A 588 -26.29 28.01 -7.38
C GLY A 588 -27.26 28.52 -6.30
N VAL A 589 -27.46 27.75 -5.21
CA VAL A 589 -28.29 28.15 -4.05
C VAL A 589 -27.44 28.70 -2.89
N GLU A 590 -26.11 28.63 -3.01
CA GLU A 590 -25.18 29.19 -2.03
C GLU A 590 -25.30 30.74 -1.96
N PRO A 591 -25.28 31.33 -0.76
CA PRO A 591 -25.21 32.77 -0.62
C PRO A 591 -23.84 33.27 -1.08
N GLU A 592 -23.81 34.36 -1.85
CA GLU A 592 -22.56 35.10 -2.06
C GLU A 592 -22.20 35.76 -0.74
N ILE A 593 -21.07 35.38 -0.17
CA ILE A 593 -20.51 36.02 1.03
C ILE A 593 -19.79 37.27 0.52
N GLU A 594 -20.43 38.43 0.63
CA GLU A 594 -19.82 39.72 0.24
C GLU A 594 -18.71 40.16 1.23
N ASP A 595 -18.70 39.62 2.47
CA ASP A 595 -17.73 40.00 3.49
C ASP A 595 -17.25 38.79 4.34
N PRO A 596 -15.95 38.42 4.32
CA PRO A 596 -15.41 37.26 5.04
C PRO A 596 -15.63 37.29 6.56
N SER A 597 -15.80 38.48 7.16
CA SER A 597 -16.04 38.64 8.61
C SER A 597 -17.44 38.27 9.09
N GLU A 598 -18.42 38.11 8.18
CA GLU A 598 -19.78 37.68 8.56
C GLU A 598 -19.93 36.15 8.66
N SER A 599 -18.96 35.39 8.15
CA SER A 599 -18.98 33.92 8.12
C SER A 599 -19.01 33.24 9.50
N LEU A 600 -18.66 33.95 10.58
CA LEU A 600 -18.59 33.42 11.94
C LEU A 600 -19.87 33.61 12.77
N LYS A 601 -20.96 34.15 12.18
CA LYS A 601 -22.20 34.45 12.92
C LYS A 601 -23.38 33.52 12.66
N TYR A 602 -23.21 32.42 11.92
CA TYR A 602 -24.30 31.48 11.61
C TYR A 602 -24.06 30.06 12.09
#